data_AF-A0A1Q9RTP1-F1
#
_entry.id   AF-A0A1Q9RTP1-F1
#
_cell.length_a   1.000
_cell.length_b   1.000
_cell.length_c   1.000
_cell.angle_alpha   90.00
_cell.angle_beta   90.00
_cell.angle_gamma   90.00
#
_symmetry.space_group_name_H-M   'P 1'
#
loop_
_entity.id
_entity.type
_entity.pdbx_description
1 polymer ?
#
loop_
_entity_poly.entity_id
_entity_poly.type
_entity_poly.pdbx_seq_one_letter_code
_entity_poly.pdbx_strand_id
1 'polypeptide(L)'
;MTERYLGVLGVAEALGVSRHAVHKWRSRFPSNSAHPFPEPDVEIDGAPGWLAARLDEIVQWRESLPGRGTGGGRPTTVRQRYLSEALTRGLNREEANRFLAVMVEDFPEMDEAQACEFLLEKWRGVDEMNEILARYQK
;
A
#
# COMPACT_ATOMS: atom_id res chain seq x y z
N MET A 1 -18.15 -34.64 0.47
CA MET A 1 -17.76 -33.34 1.03
C MET A 1 -17.61 -32.37 -0.13
N THR A 2 -18.14 -31.16 -0.02
CA THR A 2 -18.01 -30.14 -1.07
C THR A 2 -16.85 -29.23 -0.71
N GLU A 3 -15.76 -29.31 -1.47
CA GLU A 3 -14.64 -28.39 -1.31
C GLU A 3 -14.99 -27.04 -1.91
N ARG A 4 -14.74 -25.97 -1.15
CA ARG A 4 -14.98 -24.60 -1.59
C ARG A 4 -13.65 -23.95 -1.93
N TYR A 5 -13.55 -23.51 -3.18
CA TYR A 5 -12.40 -22.80 -3.70
C TYR A 5 -12.71 -21.30 -3.78
N LEU A 6 -11.79 -20.49 -3.29
CA LEU A 6 -11.80 -19.04 -3.37
C LEU A 6 -10.99 -18.64 -4.61
N GLY A 7 -11.63 -17.92 -5.54
CA GLY A 7 -10.91 -17.22 -6.59
C GLY A 7 -10.17 -16.00 -6.04
N VAL A 8 -9.47 -15.27 -6.92
CA VAL A 8 -8.76 -14.02 -6.58
C VAL A 8 -9.64 -13.03 -5.81
N LEU A 9 -10.92 -12.90 -6.19
CA LEU A 9 -11.88 -12.02 -5.52
C LEU A 9 -12.19 -12.49 -4.09
N GLY A 10 -12.47 -13.78 -3.90
CA GLY A 10 -12.76 -14.33 -2.58
C GLY A 10 -11.57 -14.24 -1.62
N VAL A 11 -10.36 -14.44 -2.13
CA VAL A 11 -9.12 -14.21 -1.37
C VAL A 11 -8.99 -12.73 -1.00
N ALA A 12 -9.22 -11.82 -1.95
CA ALA A 12 -9.12 -10.38 -1.72
C ALA A 12 -10.11 -9.88 -0.67
N GLU A 13 -11.38 -10.30 -0.77
CA GLU A 13 -12.43 -9.99 0.20
C GLU A 13 -12.10 -10.51 1.60
N ALA A 14 -11.68 -11.78 1.70
CA ALA A 14 -11.37 -12.40 2.98
C ALA A 14 -10.15 -11.77 3.70
N LEU A 15 -9.23 -11.17 2.93
CA LEU A 15 -8.04 -10.48 3.45
C LEU A 15 -8.23 -8.96 3.60
N GLY A 16 -9.39 -8.41 3.21
CA GLY A 16 -9.64 -6.97 3.21
C GLY A 16 -8.69 -6.20 2.28
N VAL A 17 -8.37 -6.74 1.11
CA VAL A 17 -7.47 -6.12 0.12
C VAL A 17 -8.13 -6.02 -1.25
N SER A 18 -7.53 -5.25 -2.16
CA SER A 18 -8.02 -5.20 -3.54
C SER A 18 -7.66 -6.48 -4.32
N ARG A 19 -8.53 -6.87 -5.27
CA ARG A 19 -8.23 -7.92 -6.27
C ARG A 19 -6.87 -7.71 -6.93
N HIS A 20 -6.53 -6.45 -7.21
CA HIS A 20 -5.28 -6.07 -7.87
C HIS A 20 -4.05 -6.32 -6.98
N ALA A 21 -4.19 -6.25 -5.64
CA ALA A 21 -3.12 -6.63 -4.72
C ALA A 21 -2.77 -8.12 -4.85
N VAL A 22 -3.79 -8.99 -4.88
CA VAL A 22 -3.59 -10.45 -5.03
C VAL A 22 -2.94 -10.78 -6.38
N HIS A 23 -3.34 -10.12 -7.47
CA HIS A 23 -2.65 -10.27 -8.77
C HIS A 23 -1.19 -9.82 -8.71
N LYS A 24 -0.89 -8.69 -8.04
CA LYS A 24 0.48 -8.22 -7.86
C LYS A 24 1.33 -9.19 -7.03
N TRP A 25 0.76 -9.83 -6.01
CA TRP A 25 1.48 -10.83 -5.22
C TRP A 25 1.91 -12.01 -6.07
N ARG A 26 0.98 -12.59 -6.84
CA ARG A 26 1.29 -13.70 -7.76
C ARG A 26 2.38 -13.35 -8.77
N SER A 27 2.36 -12.13 -9.29
CA SER A 27 3.37 -11.68 -10.27
C SER A 27 4.73 -11.36 -9.64
N ARG A 28 4.76 -10.77 -8.44
CA ARG A 28 5.99 -10.34 -7.76
C ARG A 28 6.69 -11.46 -7.01
N PHE A 29 5.93 -12.47 -6.61
CA PHE A 29 6.40 -13.59 -5.81
C PHE A 29 6.09 -14.92 -6.52
N PRO A 30 6.68 -15.16 -7.71
CA PRO A 30 6.58 -16.45 -8.38
C PRO A 30 7.20 -17.57 -7.52
N SER A 31 6.94 -18.82 -7.88
CA SER A 31 7.42 -20.01 -7.16
C SER A 31 8.94 -20.09 -7.02
N ASN A 32 9.69 -19.42 -7.90
CA ASN A 32 11.15 -19.32 -7.84
C ASN A 32 11.68 -18.06 -7.10
N SER A 33 10.82 -17.28 -6.45
CA SER A 33 11.22 -16.11 -5.67
C SER A 33 11.67 -16.49 -4.25
N ALA A 34 12.30 -15.55 -3.56
CA ALA A 34 12.74 -15.75 -2.17
C ALA A 34 11.56 -15.93 -1.17
N HIS A 35 10.37 -15.46 -1.53
CA HIS A 35 9.16 -15.53 -0.69
C HIS A 35 7.94 -15.86 -1.57
N PRO A 36 7.85 -17.08 -2.14
CA PRO A 36 6.85 -17.42 -3.14
C PRO A 36 5.43 -17.28 -2.59
N PHE A 37 4.54 -16.67 -3.36
CA PHE A 37 3.12 -16.63 -3.03
C PHE A 37 2.51 -18.04 -3.14
N PRO A 38 1.62 -18.47 -2.22
CA PRO A 38 1.02 -19.80 -2.27
C PRO A 38 0.38 -20.12 -3.62
N GLU A 39 0.77 -21.25 -4.21
CA GLU A 39 0.21 -21.72 -5.47
C GLU A 39 -1.27 -22.08 -5.32
N PRO A 40 -2.10 -21.79 -6.34
CA PRO A 40 -3.50 -22.20 -6.32
C PRO A 40 -3.63 -23.71 -6.35
N ASP A 41 -4.65 -24.23 -5.67
CA ASP A 41 -4.99 -25.65 -5.66
C ASP A 41 -5.62 -26.10 -6.99
N VAL A 42 -6.32 -25.17 -7.66
CA VAL A 42 -6.99 -25.42 -8.93
C VAL A 42 -6.85 -24.23 -9.88
N GLU A 43 -6.89 -24.50 -11.17
CA GLU A 43 -7.05 -23.49 -12.20
C GLU A 43 -8.24 -23.86 -13.09
N ILE A 44 -9.25 -22.98 -13.15
CA ILE A 44 -10.47 -23.18 -13.92
C ILE A 44 -10.56 -22.05 -14.94
N ASP A 45 -10.47 -22.37 -16.22
CA ASP A 45 -10.48 -21.41 -17.33
C ASP A 45 -9.45 -20.27 -17.15
N GLY A 46 -8.26 -20.58 -16.62
CA GLY A 46 -7.20 -19.61 -16.33
C GLY A 46 -7.43 -18.78 -15.06
N ALA A 47 -8.53 -19.02 -14.33
CA ALA A 47 -8.78 -18.42 -13.02
C ALA A 47 -8.20 -19.32 -11.91
N PRO A 48 -7.28 -18.80 -11.08
CA PRO A 48 -6.72 -19.56 -9.96
C PRO A 48 -7.74 -19.66 -8.81
N GLY A 49 -7.75 -20.81 -8.14
CA GLY A 49 -8.56 -21.07 -6.95
C GLY A 49 -7.73 -21.65 -5.82
N TRP A 50 -7.94 -21.14 -4.61
CA TRP A 50 -7.36 -21.65 -3.37
C TRP A 50 -8.44 -22.27 -2.50
N LEU A 51 -8.16 -23.39 -1.84
CA LEU A 51 -9.04 -23.93 -0.83
C LEU A 51 -9.29 -22.89 0.26
N ALA A 52 -10.55 -22.73 0.67
CA ALA A 52 -10.90 -21.78 1.73
C ALA A 52 -10.14 -22.04 3.04
N ALA A 53 -9.78 -23.31 3.31
CA ALA A 53 -8.98 -23.71 4.48
C ALA A 53 -7.51 -23.26 4.41
N ARG A 54 -6.99 -22.89 3.22
CA ARG A 54 -5.61 -22.40 3.03
C ARG A 54 -5.51 -20.88 3.16
N LEU A 55 -6.59 -20.19 3.51
CA LEU A 55 -6.54 -18.74 3.70
C LEU A 55 -5.54 -18.34 4.78
N ASP A 56 -5.43 -19.13 5.86
CA ASP A 56 -4.48 -18.89 6.95
C ASP A 56 -3.02 -18.94 6.47
N GLU A 57 -2.71 -19.80 5.49
CA GLU A 57 -1.38 -19.85 4.86
C GLU A 57 -1.08 -18.56 4.10
N ILE A 58 -2.06 -18.01 3.37
CA ILE A 58 -1.92 -16.75 2.65
C ILE A 58 -1.74 -15.57 3.63
N VAL A 59 -2.41 -15.60 4.78
CA VAL A 59 -2.23 -14.63 5.87
C VAL A 59 -0.81 -14.71 6.42
N GLN A 60 -0.34 -15.90 6.80
CA GLN A 60 1.01 -16.10 7.34
C GLN A 60 2.09 -15.70 6.34
N TRP A 61 1.92 -16.05 5.06
CA TRP A 61 2.80 -15.62 3.99
C TRP A 61 2.86 -14.08 3.93
N ARG A 62 1.70 -13.41 3.97
CA ARG A 62 1.60 -11.95 3.91
C ARG A 62 2.29 -11.27 5.09
N GLU A 63 2.20 -11.85 6.28
CA GLU A 63 2.86 -11.37 7.50
C GLU A 63 4.37 -11.62 7.47
N SER A 64 4.81 -12.69 6.80
CA SER A 64 6.22 -13.03 6.65
C SER A 64 6.98 -12.13 5.67
N LEU A 65 6.28 -11.34 4.85
CA LEU A 65 6.89 -10.50 3.83
C LEU A 65 7.83 -9.47 4.46
N PRO A 66 9.12 -9.41 4.05
CA PRO A 66 10.04 -8.40 4.55
C PRO A 66 9.56 -7.00 4.13
N GLY A 67 9.11 -6.23 5.11
CA GLY A 67 8.77 -4.82 4.96
C GLY A 67 7.34 -4.54 4.47
N ARG A 68 6.37 -4.56 5.40
CA ARG A 68 5.28 -3.55 5.38
C ARG A 68 5.63 -2.28 6.17
N GLY A 69 6.80 -2.22 6.81
CA GLY A 69 7.20 -1.11 7.68
C GLY A 69 8.69 -0.72 7.71
N THR A 70 9.57 -1.32 6.91
CA THR A 70 11.01 -1.04 6.99
C THR A 70 11.68 -1.16 5.60
N GLY A 71 12.07 -0.01 5.05
CA GLY A 71 12.95 0.27 3.89
C GLY A 71 13.24 -0.83 2.85
N GLY A 72 12.90 -0.59 1.57
CA GLY A 72 13.51 -1.38 0.49
C GLY A 72 13.05 -1.11 -0.95
N GLY A 73 11.85 -0.57 -1.16
CA GLY A 73 11.49 -0.04 -2.48
C GLY A 73 12.12 1.34 -2.67
N ARG A 74 12.79 1.61 -3.80
CA ARG A 74 13.13 3.00 -4.18
C ARG A 74 11.81 3.80 -4.06
N PRO A 75 11.70 4.77 -3.15
CA PRO A 75 10.44 5.48 -3.00
C PRO A 75 10.10 6.10 -4.36
N THR A 76 8.85 6.00 -4.77
CA THR A 76 8.36 6.67 -5.98
C THR A 76 8.77 8.15 -5.92
N THR A 77 9.03 8.79 -7.05
CA THR A 77 9.49 10.20 -7.08
C THR A 77 8.60 11.10 -6.22
N VAL A 78 7.29 10.86 -6.20
CA VAL A 78 6.34 11.59 -5.37
C VAL A 78 6.54 11.35 -3.87
N ARG A 79 6.81 10.12 -3.45
CA ARG A 79 7.08 9.79 -2.05
C ARG A 79 8.39 10.39 -1.56
N GLN A 80 9.41 10.46 -2.42
CA GLN A 80 10.66 11.14 -2.09
C GLN A 80 10.43 12.64 -1.86
N ARG A 81 9.67 13.28 -2.74
CA ARG A 81 9.28 14.69 -2.60
C ARG A 81 8.50 14.91 -1.31
N TYR A 82 7.49 14.09 -1.04
CA TYR A 82 6.73 14.14 0.20
C TYR A 82 7.63 14.05 1.44
N LEU A 83 8.52 13.05 1.52
CA LEU A 83 9.42 12.89 2.66
C LEU A 83 10.41 14.05 2.82
N SER A 84 10.90 14.61 1.71
CA SER A 84 11.77 15.78 1.73
C SER A 84 11.02 17.01 2.26
N GLU A 85 9.78 17.21 1.82
CA GLU A 85 8.93 18.35 2.18
C GLU A 85 8.39 18.23 3.62
N ALA A 86 8.19 17.00 4.10
CA ALA A 86 7.88 16.73 5.50
C ALA A 86 9.05 17.13 6.41
N LEU A 87 10.27 16.80 5.99
CA LEU A 87 11.49 17.13 6.74
C LEU A 87 11.71 18.65 6.85
N THR A 88 11.44 19.42 5.79
CA THR A 88 11.53 20.89 5.84
C THR A 88 10.52 21.51 6.80
N ARG A 89 9.42 20.80 7.10
CA ARG A 89 8.39 21.17 8.09
C ARG A 89 8.65 20.62 9.50
N GLY A 90 9.79 19.96 9.71
CA GLY A 90 10.20 19.43 11.02
C GLY A 90 9.64 18.05 11.36
N LEU A 91 8.97 17.37 10.41
CA LEU A 91 8.55 15.98 10.59
C LEU A 91 9.73 15.05 10.30
N ASN A 92 10.03 14.16 11.23
CA ASN A 92 10.98 13.09 10.95
C ASN A 92 10.34 12.02 10.03
N ARG A 93 11.18 11.11 9.51
CA ARG A 93 10.73 10.10 8.54
C ARG A 93 9.63 9.19 9.10
N GLU A 94 9.69 8.83 10.38
CA GLU A 94 8.67 7.98 10.99
C GLU A 94 7.35 8.72 11.15
N GLU A 95 7.39 9.97 11.61
CA GLU A 95 6.23 10.85 11.73
C GLU A 95 5.54 11.06 10.39
N ALA A 96 6.32 11.33 9.34
CA ALA A 96 5.81 11.45 7.98
C ALA A 96 5.16 10.14 7.50
N ASN A 97 5.78 8.98 7.75
CA ASN A 97 5.17 7.70 7.38
C ASN A 97 3.90 7.41 8.17
N ARG A 98 3.85 7.72 9.48
CA ARG A 98 2.64 7.57 10.29
C ARG A 98 1.51 8.45 9.77
N PHE A 99 1.81 9.70 9.44
CA PHE A 99 0.83 10.64 8.89
C PHE A 99 0.29 10.19 7.54
N LEU A 100 1.18 9.71 6.65
CA LEU A 100 0.77 9.13 5.37
C LEU A 100 -0.10 7.88 5.54
N ALA A 101 0.22 7.02 6.52
CA ALA A 101 -0.57 5.83 6.81
C ALA A 101 -1.99 6.20 7.28
N VAL A 102 -2.12 7.16 8.20
CA VAL A 102 -3.42 7.67 8.66
C VAL A 102 -4.23 8.24 7.50
N MET A 103 -3.60 9.00 6.60
CA MET A 103 -4.28 9.54 5.42
C MET A 103 -4.84 8.46 4.49
N VAL A 104 -4.12 7.35 4.29
CA VAL A 104 -4.59 6.24 3.45
C VAL A 104 -5.67 5.41 4.16
N GLU A 105 -5.64 5.37 5.50
CA GLU A 105 -6.65 4.70 6.32
C GLU A 105 -7.98 5.48 6.36
N ASP A 106 -7.90 6.79 6.57
CA ASP A 106 -9.07 7.68 6.66
C ASP A 106 -9.73 7.94 5.29
N PHE A 107 -8.96 7.81 4.20
CA PHE A 107 -9.42 8.02 2.82
C PHE A 107 -9.10 6.80 1.95
N PRO A 108 -9.84 5.70 2.11
CA PRO A 108 -9.55 4.42 1.44
C PRO A 108 -9.69 4.49 -0.10
N GLU A 109 -10.34 5.52 -0.63
CA GLU A 109 -10.40 5.82 -2.07
C GLU A 109 -9.09 6.37 -2.65
N MET A 110 -8.13 6.78 -1.81
CA MET A 110 -6.84 7.32 -2.20
C MET A 110 -5.72 6.29 -2.00
N ASP A 111 -4.95 6.04 -3.05
CA ASP A 111 -3.70 5.28 -2.89
C ASP A 111 -2.57 6.14 -2.27
N GLU A 112 -1.48 5.49 -1.85
CA GLU A 112 -0.34 6.15 -1.21
C GLU A 112 0.26 7.29 -2.06
N ALA A 113 0.26 7.16 -3.39
CA ALA A 113 0.80 8.17 -4.28
C ALA A 113 -0.14 9.39 -4.38
N GLN A 114 -1.45 9.15 -4.47
CA GLN A 114 -2.47 10.19 -4.42
C GLN A 114 -2.46 10.92 -3.08
N ALA A 115 -2.27 10.21 -1.96
CA ALA A 115 -2.10 10.81 -0.65
C ALA A 115 -0.83 11.69 -0.56
N CYS A 116 0.29 11.24 -1.13
CA CYS A 116 1.50 12.07 -1.20
C CYS A 116 1.29 13.36 -2.01
N GLU A 117 0.68 13.28 -3.20
CA GLU A 117 0.38 14.47 -4.02
C GLU A 117 -0.55 15.44 -3.29
N PHE A 118 -1.61 14.93 -2.68
CA PHE A 118 -2.56 15.75 -1.92
C PHE A 118 -1.90 16.51 -0.78
N LEU A 119 -1.03 15.84 0.00
CA LEU A 119 -0.32 16.47 1.10
C LEU A 119 0.65 17.55 0.61
N LEU A 120 1.37 17.29 -0.48
CA LEU A 120 2.25 18.27 -1.11
C LEU A 120 1.47 19.51 -1.59
N GLU A 121 0.31 19.31 -2.21
CA GLU A 121 -0.56 20.39 -2.66
C GLU A 121 -1.10 21.22 -1.49
N LYS A 122 -1.55 20.56 -0.42
CA LYS A 122 -2.03 21.25 0.79
C LYS A 122 -0.94 22.10 1.43
N TRP A 123 0.27 21.56 1.54
CA TRP A 123 1.40 22.29 2.10
C TRP A 123 1.78 23.51 1.25
N ARG A 124 1.80 23.38 -0.08
CA ARG A 124 2.03 24.52 -0.99
C ARG A 124 1.01 25.64 -0.75
N GLY A 125 -0.27 25.30 -0.63
CA GLY A 125 -1.32 26.29 -0.37
C GLY A 125 -1.15 27.02 0.97
N VAL A 126 -0.65 26.33 2.01
CA VAL A 126 -0.34 26.94 3.31
C VAL A 126 0.84 27.90 3.19
N ASP A 127 1.89 27.54 2.45
CA ASP A 127 3.06 28.40 2.26
C ASP A 127 2.71 29.67 1.47
N GLU A 128 1.94 29.54 0.40
CA GLU A 128 1.43 30.67 -0.39
C GLU A 128 0.63 31.64 0.50
N MET A 129 -0.23 31.10 1.35
CA MET A 129 -1.02 31.91 2.29
C MET A 129 -0.14 32.61 3.32
N ASN A 130 0.85 31.92 3.88
CA ASN A 130 1.80 32.50 4.84
C ASN A 130 2.63 33.62 4.20
N GLU A 131 3.07 33.45 2.95
CA GLU A 131 3.80 34.47 2.21
C GLU A 131 2.94 35.73 1.98
N ILE A 132 1.68 35.54 1.60
CA ILE A 132 0.72 36.65 1.46
C ILE A 132 0.58 37.39 2.79
N LEU A 133 0.33 36.68 3.89
CA LEU A 133 0.18 37.28 5.22
C LEU A 133 1.44 38.06 5.64
N ALA A 134 2.64 37.51 5.40
CA ALA A 134 3.90 38.17 5.71
C ALA A 134 4.11 39.47 4.90
N ARG A 135 3.63 39.51 3.64
CA ARG A 135 3.67 40.73 2.80
C ARG A 135 2.70 41.81 3.30
N TYR A 136 1.55 41.43 3.86
CA TYR A 136 0.58 42.38 4.42
C TYR A 136 0.97 42.91 5.82
N GLN A 137 1.94 42.30 6.50
CA GLN A 137 2.46 42.75 7.79
C GLN A 137 3.68 43.68 7.69
N LYS A 138 4.10 44.03 6.47
CA LYS A 138 5.15 45.02 6.17
C LYS A 138 4.52 46.35 5.79
#